data_AF-A0A8T0C5Z2-F1
#
_entry.id   AF-A0A8T0C5Z2-F1
#
_cell.length_a   1.000
_cell.length_b   1.000
_cell.length_c   1.000
_cell.angle_alpha   90.00
_cell.angle_beta   90.00
_cell.angle_gamma   90.00
#
_symmetry.space_group_name_H-M   'P 1'
#
loop_
_entity.id
_entity.type
_entity.pdbx_description
1 polymer ?
#
loop_
_entity_poly.entity_id
_entity_poly.type
_entity_poly.pdbx_seq_one_letter_code
_entity_poly.pdbx_strand_id
1 'polypeptide(L)'
;MLFSSQTIINTTPINVNEIPTTIVLEEPISAINQGAKIEVDITHIVGKYENVVAGLNNISEAYPKGCLKAELITNDGKVALLDETGGSVGQDKSYVTFHTFKPIPTGVEFSTIKVSSCNPISEVTLIWLNSSK
;
A
#
# COMPACT_ATOMS: atom_id res chain seq x y z
N MET A 1 17.81 17.10 4.90
CA MET A 1 16.38 17.47 4.81
C MET A 1 15.62 16.20 4.49
N LEU A 2 14.66 15.81 5.31
CA LEU A 2 13.81 14.65 5.05
C LEU A 2 12.66 15.09 4.16
N PHE A 3 12.60 14.64 2.90
CA PHE A 3 11.45 14.88 2.03
C PHE A 3 10.69 13.56 1.88
N SER A 4 9.51 13.48 2.49
CA SER A 4 8.54 12.43 2.17
C SER A 4 7.65 12.93 1.03
N SER A 5 7.64 12.20 -0.07
CA SER A 5 6.69 12.41 -1.17
C SER A 5 5.53 11.42 -1.03
N GLN A 6 4.32 11.93 -1.23
CA GLN A 6 3.11 11.12 -1.29
C GLN A 6 2.45 11.37 -2.65
N THR A 7 2.08 10.29 -3.34
CA THR A 7 1.42 10.38 -4.65
C THR A 7 0.19 9.48 -4.63
N ILE A 8 -0.97 10.02 -5.01
CA ILE A 8 -2.17 9.21 -5.20
C ILE A 8 -2.00 8.39 -6.49
N ILE A 9 -2.23 7.08 -6.40
CA ILE A 9 -1.98 6.12 -7.48
C ILE A 9 -3.17 6.01 -8.44
N ASN A 10 -4.39 6.07 -7.91
CA ASN A 10 -5.63 5.86 -8.66
C ASN A 10 -6.47 7.13 -8.74
N THR A 11 -7.00 7.44 -9.93
CA THR A 11 -7.83 8.63 -10.18
C THR A 11 -9.27 8.49 -9.67
N THR A 12 -9.76 7.25 -9.55
CA THR A 12 -11.06 6.91 -8.96
C THR A 12 -10.90 5.83 -7.90
N PRO A 13 -11.71 5.82 -6.83
CA PRO A 13 -11.66 4.78 -5.81
C PRO A 13 -11.78 3.37 -6.41
N ILE A 14 -10.97 2.44 -5.91
CA ILE A 14 -10.97 1.05 -6.40
C ILE A 14 -11.35 0.08 -5.29
N ASN A 15 -11.72 -1.14 -5.67
CA ASN A 15 -11.86 -2.25 -4.73
C ASN A 15 -10.61 -3.13 -4.79
N VAL A 16 -10.09 -3.49 -3.62
CA VAL A 16 -8.98 -4.44 -3.48
C VAL A 16 -9.56 -5.75 -2.94
N ASN A 17 -9.51 -6.81 -3.75
CA ASN A 17 -10.12 -8.11 -3.45
C ASN A 17 -9.10 -9.25 -3.58
N GLU A 18 -9.54 -10.50 -3.42
CA GLU A 18 -8.67 -11.67 -3.62
C GLU A 18 -8.14 -11.76 -5.05
N ILE A 19 -9.00 -11.47 -6.03
CA ILE A 19 -8.59 -11.36 -7.43
C ILE A 19 -7.84 -10.03 -7.61
N PRO A 20 -6.59 -10.03 -8.11
CA PRO A 20 -5.80 -8.82 -8.22
C PRO A 20 -6.46 -7.76 -9.13
N THR A 21 -6.65 -6.57 -8.59
CA THR A 21 -7.04 -5.38 -9.35
C THR A 21 -5.80 -4.81 -10.02
N THR A 22 -5.85 -4.67 -11.34
CA THR A 22 -4.76 -4.08 -12.13
C THR A 22 -5.01 -2.59 -12.36
N ILE A 23 -3.99 -1.77 -12.09
CA ILE A 23 -4.00 -0.32 -12.24
C ILE A 23 -2.88 0.03 -13.20
N VAL A 24 -3.24 0.60 -14.34
CA VAL A 24 -2.29 1.21 -15.27
C VAL A 24 -2.14 2.67 -14.85
N LEU A 25 -0.91 3.09 -14.57
CA LEU A 25 -0.62 4.43 -14.10
C LEU A 25 -0.63 5.42 -15.27
N GLU A 26 -1.28 6.58 -15.08
CA GLU A 26 -1.21 7.68 -16.06
C GLU A 26 0.21 8.24 -16.14
N GLU A 27 0.87 8.38 -14.99
CA GLU A 27 2.28 8.74 -14.87
C GLU A 27 3.02 7.64 -14.09
N PRO A 28 4.15 7.12 -14.61
CA PRO A 28 4.93 6.10 -13.90
C PRO A 28 5.44 6.59 -12.54
N ILE A 29 5.54 5.67 -11.59
CA ILE A 29 6.15 5.93 -10.28
C ILE A 29 7.51 5.27 -10.19
N SER A 30 8.41 5.86 -9.40
CA SER A 30 9.74 5.31 -9.14
C SER A 30 10.01 5.23 -7.64
N ALA A 31 10.69 4.18 -7.18
CA ALA A 31 11.15 4.10 -5.80
C ALA A 31 12.39 4.99 -5.61
N ILE A 32 12.35 5.90 -4.63
CA ILE A 32 13.50 6.73 -4.26
C ILE A 32 14.45 5.93 -3.35
N ASN A 33 13.89 5.04 -2.54
CA ASN A 33 14.64 4.16 -1.64
C ASN A 33 13.94 2.81 -1.49
N GLN A 34 14.56 1.91 -0.72
CA GLN A 34 14.04 0.56 -0.46
C GLN A 34 12.81 0.55 0.49
N GLY A 35 12.49 1.68 1.13
CA GLY A 35 11.35 1.84 2.02
C GLY A 35 10.09 2.36 1.32
N ALA A 36 10.08 2.39 -0.02
CA ALA A 36 8.90 2.73 -0.78
C ALA A 36 7.75 1.74 -0.49
N LYS A 37 6.54 2.26 -0.36
CA LYS A 37 5.39 1.47 0.11
C LYS A 37 4.07 2.02 -0.41
N ILE A 38 3.03 1.20 -0.39
CA ILE A 38 1.67 1.65 -0.67
C ILE A 38 0.90 1.67 0.66
N GLU A 39 0.17 2.76 0.92
CA GLU A 39 -0.77 2.87 2.03
C GLU A 39 -2.21 2.96 1.52
N VAL A 40 -3.12 2.44 2.35
CA VAL A 40 -4.57 2.46 2.10
C VAL A 40 -5.29 2.84 3.38
N ASP A 41 -6.17 3.84 3.29
CA ASP A 41 -7.03 4.26 4.39
C ASP A 41 -8.13 3.22 4.62
N ILE A 42 -8.14 2.63 5.82
CA ILE A 42 -9.11 1.63 6.27
C ILE A 42 -9.85 2.09 7.52
N THR A 43 -9.91 3.40 7.75
CA THR A 43 -10.59 4.00 8.91
C THR A 43 -12.03 3.50 9.03
N HIS A 44 -12.73 3.37 7.90
CA HIS A 44 -14.11 2.88 7.86
C HIS A 44 -14.26 1.40 8.24
N ILE A 45 -13.18 0.61 8.18
CA ILE A 45 -13.15 -0.83 8.48
C ILE A 45 -12.77 -1.06 9.93
N VAL A 46 -11.69 -0.42 10.38
CA VAL A 46 -11.19 -0.55 11.76
C VAL A 46 -12.15 0.08 12.76
N GLY A 47 -12.82 1.17 12.36
CA GLY A 47 -13.74 1.90 13.21
C GLY A 47 -13.05 2.56 14.41
N LYS A 48 -13.82 2.82 15.46
CA LYS A 48 -13.29 3.37 16.72
C LYS A 48 -12.63 2.28 17.55
N TYR A 49 -11.51 2.61 18.17
CA TYR A 49 -10.77 1.75 19.09
C TYR A 49 -10.42 2.50 20.37
N GLU A 50 -10.24 1.77 21.46
CA GLU A 50 -10.00 2.33 22.79
C GLU A 50 -8.58 2.92 22.93
N ASN A 51 -7.60 2.33 22.25
CA ASN A 51 -6.21 2.73 22.29
C ASN A 51 -5.45 2.20 21.07
N VAL A 52 -4.20 2.66 20.89
CA VAL A 52 -3.32 2.30 19.77
C VAL A 52 -3.14 0.79 19.63
N VAL A 53 -2.99 0.06 20.74
CA VAL A 53 -2.78 -1.40 20.72
C VAL A 53 -4.04 -2.11 20.20
N ALA A 54 -5.23 -1.71 20.66
CA ALA A 54 -6.49 -2.25 20.18
C ALA A 54 -6.68 -1.98 18.68
N GLY A 55 -6.38 -0.76 18.21
CA GLY A 55 -6.46 -0.43 16.79
C GLY A 55 -5.52 -1.28 15.92
N LEU A 56 -4.27 -1.46 16.33
CA LEU A 56 -3.31 -2.30 15.62
C LEU A 56 -3.69 -3.79 15.63
N ASN A 57 -4.28 -4.28 16.73
CA ASN A 57 -4.81 -5.64 16.80
C ASN A 57 -5.97 -5.83 15.81
N ASN A 58 -6.93 -4.91 15.77
CA ASN A 58 -8.04 -4.94 14.81
C ASN A 58 -7.52 -4.99 13.36
N ILE A 59 -6.50 -4.21 13.03
CA ILE A 59 -5.86 -4.25 11.70
C ILE A 59 -5.22 -5.61 11.45
N SER A 60 -4.47 -6.14 12.41
CA SER A 60 -3.74 -7.41 12.25
C SER A 60 -4.68 -8.62 12.14
N GLU A 61 -5.83 -8.56 12.79
CA GLU A 61 -6.90 -9.56 12.68
C GLU A 61 -7.60 -9.48 11.33
N ALA A 62 -7.92 -8.26 10.86
CA ALA A 62 -8.57 -8.05 9.57
C ALA A 62 -7.65 -8.33 8.37
N TYR A 63 -6.35 -8.08 8.52
CA TYR A 63 -5.33 -8.18 7.48
C TYR A 63 -4.07 -8.86 8.02
N PRO A 64 -4.09 -10.19 8.23
CA PRO A 64 -2.93 -10.93 8.71
C PRO A 64 -1.77 -10.89 7.70
N LYS A 65 -0.57 -11.25 8.15
CA LYS A 65 0.63 -11.31 7.30
C LYS A 65 0.36 -12.11 6.02
N GLY A 66 0.67 -11.50 4.87
CA GLY A 66 0.48 -12.11 3.55
C GLY A 66 -0.93 -11.97 2.97
N CYS A 67 -1.86 -11.35 3.71
CA CYS A 67 -3.18 -11.01 3.21
C CYS A 67 -3.10 -9.96 2.10
N LEU A 68 -2.29 -8.93 2.32
CA LEU A 68 -2.08 -7.84 1.36
C LEU A 68 -0.88 -8.13 0.47
N LYS A 69 -1.07 -7.97 -0.84
CA LYS A 69 0.00 -8.10 -1.82
C LYS A 69 -0.12 -7.01 -2.87
N ALA A 70 1.00 -6.43 -3.25
CA ALA A 70 1.09 -5.58 -4.42
C ALA A 70 2.27 -5.97 -5.32
N GLU A 71 2.07 -5.96 -6.62
CA GLU A 71 3.11 -6.11 -7.64
C GLU A 71 3.33 -4.77 -8.32
N LEU A 72 4.56 -4.27 -8.27
CA LEU A 72 5.01 -3.11 -9.03
C LEU A 72 5.66 -3.63 -10.32
N ILE A 73 5.13 -3.21 -11.47
CA ILE A 73 5.50 -3.78 -12.78
C ILE A 73 6.04 -2.68 -13.68
N THR A 74 7.22 -2.90 -14.23
CA THR A 74 7.86 -2.01 -15.21
C THR A 74 7.29 -2.25 -16.62
N ASN A 75 7.55 -1.32 -17.54
CA ASN A 75 7.17 -1.46 -18.95
C ASN A 75 7.78 -2.71 -19.64
N ASP A 76 8.97 -3.15 -19.21
CA ASP A 76 9.63 -4.37 -19.70
C ASP A 76 9.22 -5.64 -18.95
N GLY A 77 8.23 -5.55 -18.05
CA GLY A 77 7.61 -6.69 -17.37
C GLY A 77 8.36 -7.20 -16.13
N LYS A 78 9.35 -6.48 -15.63
CA LYS A 78 10.00 -6.81 -14.34
C LYS A 78 9.05 -6.51 -13.20
N VAL A 79 9.09 -7.36 -12.18
CA VAL A 79 8.16 -7.29 -11.03
C VAL A 79 8.95 -7.08 -9.74
N ALA A 80 8.55 -6.09 -8.96
CA ALA A 80 8.91 -5.94 -7.56
C ALA A 80 7.67 -6.22 -6.69
N LEU A 81 7.84 -7.06 -5.66
CA LEU A 81 6.73 -7.53 -4.84
C LEU A 81 6.71 -6.80 -3.47
N LEU A 82 5.54 -6.31 -3.09
CA LEU A 82 5.21 -5.83 -1.75
C LEU A 82 4.31 -6.88 -1.08
N ASP A 83 4.93 -7.85 -0.39
CA ASP A 83 4.29 -9.04 0.20
C ASP A 83 4.16 -8.99 1.73
N GLU A 84 4.55 -7.88 2.36
CA GLU A 84 4.46 -7.68 3.79
C GLU A 84 3.35 -6.69 4.14
N THR A 85 2.67 -6.98 5.25
CA THR A 85 1.53 -6.20 5.76
C THR A 85 1.95 -5.45 7.00
N GLY A 86 1.72 -4.14 7.01
CA GLY A 86 1.88 -3.27 8.16
C GLY A 86 0.58 -2.53 8.48
N GLY A 87 0.50 -1.97 9.68
CA GLY A 87 -0.63 -1.15 10.11
C GLY A 87 -0.15 0.11 10.81
N SER A 88 -0.89 1.20 10.67
CA SER A 88 -0.72 2.41 11.45
C SER A 88 -2.08 2.94 11.89
N VAL A 89 -2.11 3.48 13.11
CA VAL A 89 -3.32 4.05 13.71
C VAL A 89 -2.98 5.42 14.29
N GLY A 90 -3.86 6.39 14.05
CA GLY A 90 -3.81 7.75 14.57
C GLY A 90 -5.00 8.03 15.49
N GLN A 91 -5.38 9.30 15.62
CA GLN A 91 -6.58 9.66 16.37
C GLN A 91 -7.85 9.38 15.56
N ASP A 92 -7.84 9.75 14.28
CA ASP A 92 -9.02 9.69 13.39
C ASP A 92 -8.76 8.86 12.12
N LYS A 93 -7.58 8.27 11.99
CA LYS A 93 -7.15 7.59 10.77
C LYS A 93 -6.49 6.26 11.07
N SER A 94 -6.80 5.26 10.25
CA SER A 94 -6.14 3.96 10.27
C SER A 94 -5.72 3.58 8.86
N TYR A 95 -4.49 3.10 8.71
CA TYR A 95 -3.96 2.69 7.43
C TYR A 95 -3.40 1.27 7.50
N VAL A 96 -3.55 0.55 6.40
CA VAL A 96 -2.71 -0.62 6.12
C VAL A 96 -1.64 -0.27 5.10
N THR A 97 -0.51 -0.94 5.22
CA THR A 97 0.66 -0.73 4.38
C THR A 97 1.05 -2.01 3.66
N PHE A 98 1.20 -1.93 2.35
CA PHE A 98 1.86 -2.91 1.50
C PHE A 98 3.34 -2.52 1.43
N HIS A 99 4.21 -3.38 1.94
CA HIS A 99 5.67 -3.16 1.91
C HIS A 99 6.41 -4.47 1.67
N THR A 100 7.74 -4.43 1.69
CA THR A 100 8.57 -5.64 1.65
C THR A 100 9.84 -5.44 2.46
N PHE A 101 10.44 -6.54 2.90
CA PHE A 101 11.80 -6.55 3.45
C PHE A 101 12.86 -6.79 2.36
N LYS A 102 12.45 -7.07 1.12
CA LYS A 102 13.34 -7.25 -0.02
C LYS A 102 13.68 -5.88 -0.63
N PRO A 103 14.86 -5.71 -1.24
CA PRO A 103 15.18 -4.46 -1.93
C PRO A 103 14.20 -4.18 -3.08
N ILE A 104 13.52 -3.02 -3.03
CA ILE A 104 12.79 -2.49 -4.19
C ILE A 104 13.82 -1.85 -5.13
N PRO A 105 13.83 -2.19 -6.43
CA PRO A 105 14.73 -1.56 -7.39
C PRO A 105 14.50 -0.04 -7.44
N THR A 106 15.58 0.74 -7.29
CA THR A 106 15.57 2.19 -7.45
C THR A 106 16.05 2.58 -8.84
N GLY A 107 15.69 3.79 -9.29
CA GLY A 107 16.05 4.28 -10.64
C GLY A 107 15.34 3.55 -11.78
N VAL A 108 14.25 2.84 -11.48
CA VAL A 108 13.36 2.22 -12.47
C VAL A 108 11.95 2.76 -12.30
N GLU A 109 11.25 2.87 -13.42
CA GLU A 109 9.87 3.31 -13.49
C GLU A 109 8.92 2.11 -13.53
N PHE A 110 7.96 2.11 -12.60
CA PHE A 110 6.83 1.19 -12.59
C PHE A 110 5.64 1.89 -13.24
N SER A 111 5.02 1.23 -14.22
CA SER A 111 3.89 1.76 -14.99
C SER A 111 2.58 1.04 -14.68
N THR A 112 2.65 -0.13 -14.06
CA THR A 112 1.49 -0.92 -13.67
C THR A 112 1.63 -1.38 -12.23
N ILE A 113 0.52 -1.36 -11.50
CA ILE A 113 0.41 -1.91 -10.16
C ILE A 113 -0.70 -2.94 -10.15
N LYS A 114 -0.46 -4.11 -9.56
CA LYS A 114 -1.52 -5.04 -9.21
C LYS A 114 -1.64 -5.11 -7.70
N VAL A 115 -2.85 -5.00 -7.17
CA VAL A 115 -3.11 -5.11 -5.73
C VAL A 115 -4.14 -6.19 -5.45
N SER A 116 -3.93 -6.93 -4.38
CA SER A 116 -4.88 -7.93 -3.87
C SER A 116 -4.89 -7.95 -2.35
N SER A 117 -6.03 -8.35 -1.79
CA SER A 117 -6.24 -8.53 -0.37
C SER A 117 -7.06 -9.79 -0.11
N CYS A 118 -6.71 -10.57 0.91
CA CYS A 118 -7.53 -11.70 1.37
C CYS A 118 -8.87 -11.25 1.98
N ASN A 119 -8.93 -10.01 2.50
CA ASN A 119 -10.14 -9.40 3.03
C ASN A 119 -10.48 -8.16 2.18
N PRO A 120 -11.66 -8.06 1.55
CA PRO A 120 -11.97 -6.96 0.65
C PRO A 120 -11.83 -5.58 1.29
N ILE A 121 -11.22 -4.65 0.55
CA ILE A 121 -11.14 -3.23 0.90
C ILE A 121 -11.87 -2.44 -0.19
N SER A 122 -13.02 -1.85 0.14
CA SER A 122 -13.90 -1.19 -0.83
C SER A 122 -13.66 0.30 -0.92
N GLU A 123 -13.83 0.85 -2.13
CA GLU A 123 -13.78 2.28 -2.43
C GLU A 123 -12.54 3.00 -1.89
N VAL A 124 -11.36 2.44 -2.15
CA VAL A 124 -10.11 2.97 -1.60
C VAL A 124 -9.27 3.78 -2.58
N THR A 125 -8.54 4.73 -2.01
CA THR A 125 -7.43 5.43 -2.64
C THR A 125 -6.13 4.79 -2.17
N LEU A 126 -5.31 4.34 -3.12
CA LEU A 126 -3.96 3.89 -2.88
C LEU A 126 -3.00 5.09 -2.89
N ILE A 127 -2.14 5.15 -1.87
CA ILE A 127 -1.15 6.23 -1.71
C ILE A 127 0.24 5.62 -1.82
N TRP A 128 1.00 6.04 -2.82
CA TRP A 128 2.41 5.75 -2.93
C TRP A 128 3.20 6.64 -1.98
N LEU A 129 4.01 6.02 -1.13
CA LEU A 129 4.87 6.72 -0.18
C LEU A 129 6.33 6.43 -0.47
N ASN A 130 7.07 7.51 -0.63
CA ASN A 130 8.50 7.52 -0.82
C ASN A 130 9.11 8.50 0.19
N SER A 131 10.19 8.11 0.83
CA SER A 131 10.96 9.02 1.69
C SER A 131 12.37 9.20 1.12
N SER A 132 12.94 10.40 1.20
CA SER A 132 14.38 10.61 1.10
C SER A 132 14.94 10.79 2.51
N LYS A 133 16.08 10.15 2.81
CA LYS A 133 16.87 10.49 4.00
C LYS A 133 17.69 11.76 3.75
#